data_AF-A0A9W4NA88-F1
#
_entry.id   AF-A0A9W4NA88-F1
#
_cell.length_a   1.000
_cell.length_b   1.000
_cell.length_c   1.000
_cell.angle_alpha   90.00
_cell.angle_beta   90.00
_cell.angle_gamma   90.00
#
_symmetry.space_group_name_H-M   'P 1'
#
loop_
_entity.id
_entity.type
_entity.pdbx_description
1 polymer ?
#
loop_
_entity_poly.entity_id
_entity_poly.type
_entity_poly.pdbx_seq_one_letter_code
_entity_poly.pdbx_strand_id
1 'polypeptide(L)'
;MPADIWNLGVLLWDMIEGKELFRHIHDQESRYSAKLHIAEMIALLGPPPPEVIQRYQYMREYSWPTPVRRGDGIVYETADEYFCGPFFDERGITGLPISIELSFNSRNILGHFLYEDLIPDCRLGDTVSFLRGEEKEAFLDLAKGMLVWHPDTRKTAGELAGHPFLQPKQTSA
;
A
#
# COMPACT_ATOMS: atom_id res chain seq x y z
N MET A 1 3.33 14.87 4.68
CA MET A 1 4.09 14.04 3.71
C MET A 1 3.18 12.96 3.13
N PRO A 2 3.48 12.33 1.98
CA PRO A 2 2.63 11.29 1.39
C PRO A 2 2.38 10.07 2.31
N ALA A 3 3.32 9.76 3.21
CA ALA A 3 3.14 8.73 4.24
C ALA A 3 2.06 9.10 5.26
N ASP A 4 1.98 10.38 5.67
CA ASP A 4 0.98 10.84 6.63
C ASP A 4 -0.44 10.76 6.04
N ILE A 5 -0.59 11.00 4.74
CA ILE A 5 -1.88 10.85 4.03
C ILE A 5 -2.31 9.39 4.02
N TRP A 6 -1.39 8.46 3.78
CA TRP A 6 -1.68 7.02 3.86
C TRP A 6 -2.12 6.65 5.28
N ASN A 7 -1.36 7.07 6.29
CA ASN A 7 -1.70 6.82 7.69
C ASN A 7 -3.07 7.40 8.06
N LEU A 8 -3.39 8.61 7.62
CA LEU A 8 -4.71 9.20 7.81
C LEU A 8 -5.81 8.37 7.16
N GLY A 9 -5.60 7.87 5.94
CA GLY A 9 -6.55 7.03 5.25
C GLY A 9 -6.85 5.72 6.01
N VAL A 10 -5.80 5.06 6.53
CA VAL A 10 -5.95 3.86 7.36
C VAL A 10 -6.68 4.20 8.67
N LEU A 11 -6.28 5.26 9.37
CA LEU A 11 -6.92 5.67 10.62
C LEU A 11 -8.40 6.02 10.45
N LEU A 12 -8.76 6.76 9.40
CA LEU A 12 -10.16 7.08 9.08
C LEU A 12 -10.97 5.81 8.85
N TRP A 13 -10.38 4.84 8.15
CA TRP A 13 -11.00 3.54 7.93
C TRP A 13 -11.28 2.81 9.24
N ASP A 14 -10.27 2.70 10.09
CA ASP A 14 -10.35 1.98 11.37
C ASP A 14 -11.38 2.62 12.31
N MET A 15 -11.46 3.94 12.33
CA MET A 15 -12.44 4.69 13.14
C MET A 15 -13.88 4.48 12.66
N ILE A 16 -14.11 4.46 11.34
CA ILE A 16 -15.47 4.31 10.78
C ILE A 16 -15.96 2.88 10.91
N GLU A 17 -15.10 1.90 10.62
CA GLU A 17 -15.48 0.49 10.61
C GLU A 17 -15.37 -0.17 11.99
N GLY A 18 -14.69 0.47 12.95
CA GLY A 18 -14.46 -0.07 14.30
C GLY A 18 -13.55 -1.30 14.31
N LYS A 19 -12.77 -1.51 13.25
CA LYS A 19 -11.90 -2.67 13.02
C LYS A 19 -10.79 -2.25 12.06
N GLU A 20 -9.61 -2.82 12.23
CA GLU A 20 -8.44 -2.49 11.39
C GLU A 20 -8.70 -2.81 9.90
N LEU A 21 -8.21 -1.96 9.00
CA LEU A 21 -8.21 -2.20 7.56
C LEU A 21 -7.32 -3.40 7.20
N PHE A 22 -6.11 -3.41 7.76
CA PHE A 22 -5.12 -4.46 7.55
C PHE A 22 -5.06 -5.39 8.78
N ARG A 23 -5.59 -6.61 8.68
CA ARG A 23 -5.81 -7.48 9.85
C ARG A 23 -4.88 -8.68 9.89
N HIS A 24 -4.58 -9.26 8.75
CA HIS A 24 -3.81 -10.51 8.66
C HIS A 24 -2.33 -10.22 8.40
N ILE A 25 -1.80 -9.15 8.99
CA ILE A 25 -0.41 -8.71 8.80
C ILE A 25 0.57 -9.29 9.82
N HIS A 26 0.08 -10.14 10.73
CA HIS A 26 0.87 -10.79 11.78
C HIS A 26 1.00 -12.28 11.50
N ASP A 27 2.18 -12.84 11.77
CA ASP A 27 2.43 -14.28 11.68
C ASP A 27 1.79 -15.05 12.86
N GLN A 28 1.98 -16.38 12.88
CA GLN A 28 1.45 -17.25 13.95
C GLN A 28 2.00 -16.90 15.35
N GLU A 29 3.11 -16.16 15.43
CA GLU A 29 3.73 -15.69 16.66
C GLU A 29 3.32 -14.24 17.00
N SER A 30 2.29 -13.71 16.32
CA SER A 30 1.82 -12.31 16.46
C SER A 30 2.86 -11.25 16.10
N ARG A 31 3.86 -11.57 15.27
CA ARG A 31 4.86 -10.60 14.80
C ARG A 31 4.48 -10.06 13.44
N TYR A 32 4.76 -8.78 13.22
CA TYR A 32 4.53 -8.13 11.94
C TYR A 32 5.27 -8.83 10.80
N SER A 33 4.56 -9.10 9.70
CA SER A 33 5.08 -9.74 8.51
C SER A 33 4.84 -8.86 7.29
N ALA A 34 5.92 -8.29 6.73
CA ALA A 34 5.85 -7.40 5.58
C ALA A 34 5.22 -8.08 4.35
N LYS A 35 5.51 -9.36 4.11
CA LYS A 35 4.91 -10.12 2.99
C LYS A 35 3.40 -10.27 3.15
N LEU A 36 2.89 -10.51 4.35
CA LEU A 36 1.45 -10.59 4.59
C LEU A 36 0.77 -9.23 4.41
N HIS A 37 1.41 -8.16 4.90
CA HIS A 37 0.89 -6.80 4.70
C HIS A 37 0.85 -6.40 3.23
N ILE A 38 1.90 -6.69 2.46
CA ILE A 38 1.92 -6.45 1.01
C ILE A 38 0.84 -7.29 0.31
N ALA A 39 0.62 -8.54 0.72
CA ALA A 39 -0.45 -9.38 0.17
C ALA A 39 -1.85 -8.78 0.40
N GLU A 40 -2.12 -8.25 1.61
CA GLU A 40 -3.38 -7.54 1.88
C GLU A 40 -3.48 -6.23 1.09
N MET A 41 -2.39 -5.46 0.95
CA MET A 41 -2.38 -4.28 0.09
C MET A 41 -2.72 -4.64 -1.35
N ILE A 42 -2.18 -5.76 -1.89
CA ILE A 42 -2.48 -6.24 -3.23
C ILE A 42 -3.96 -6.64 -3.37
N ALA A 43 -4.52 -7.34 -2.39
CA ALA A 43 -5.93 -7.70 -2.40
C ALA A 43 -6.83 -6.45 -2.46
N LEU A 44 -6.53 -5.45 -1.63
CA LEU A 44 -7.36 -4.25 -1.49
C LEU A 44 -7.18 -3.25 -2.63
N LEU A 45 -5.95 -3.05 -3.11
CA LEU A 45 -5.59 -1.98 -4.04
C LEU A 45 -5.28 -2.47 -5.45
N GLY A 46 -5.20 -3.79 -5.65
CA GLY A 46 -4.64 -4.39 -6.86
C GLY A 46 -3.11 -4.43 -6.84
N PRO A 47 -2.49 -4.99 -7.89
CA PRO A 47 -1.04 -5.13 -7.97
C PRO A 47 -0.34 -3.76 -7.95
N PRO A 48 0.85 -3.65 -7.33
CA PRO A 48 1.62 -2.41 -7.38
C PRO A 48 2.00 -2.07 -8.82
N PRO A 49 2.04 -0.78 -9.17
CA PRO A 49 2.42 -0.35 -10.51
C PRO A 49 3.93 -0.61 -10.75
N PRO A 50 4.36 -0.79 -12.01
CA PRO A 50 5.75 -1.14 -12.36
C PRO A 50 6.81 -0.20 -11.78
N GLU A 51 6.52 1.09 -11.70
CA GLU A 51 7.44 2.11 -11.20
C GLU A 51 7.75 1.90 -9.70
N VAL A 52 6.75 1.42 -8.93
CA VAL A 52 6.92 1.09 -7.51
C VAL A 52 7.78 -0.16 -7.36
N ILE A 53 7.60 -1.16 -8.21
CA ILE A 53 8.39 -2.40 -8.20
C ILE A 53 9.84 -2.12 -8.61
N GLN A 54 10.06 -1.32 -9.65
CA GLN A 54 11.40 -0.90 -10.08
C GLN A 54 12.13 -0.14 -8.97
N ARG A 55 11.45 0.78 -8.29
CA ARG A 55 12.01 1.50 -7.15
C ARG A 55 12.35 0.57 -5.99
N TYR A 56 11.49 -0.39 -5.68
CA TYR A 56 11.78 -1.42 -4.68
C TYR A 56 13.08 -2.14 -5.02
N GLN A 57 13.22 -2.63 -6.25
CA GLN A 57 14.40 -3.38 -6.68
C GLN A 57 15.68 -2.55 -6.64
N TYR A 58 15.64 -1.31 -7.11
CA TYR A 58 16.76 -0.38 -6.99
C TYR A 58 17.21 -0.19 -5.53
N MET A 59 16.25 -0.19 -4.60
CA MET A 59 16.52 -0.01 -3.17
C MET A 59 16.88 -1.30 -2.42
N ARG A 60 16.76 -2.48 -3.03
CA ARG A 60 17.04 -3.76 -2.35
C ARG A 60 18.49 -3.88 -1.90
N GLU A 61 19.40 -3.45 -2.76
CA GLU A 61 20.85 -3.51 -2.51
C GLU A 61 21.38 -2.25 -1.78
N TYR A 62 20.50 -1.30 -1.45
CA TYR A 62 20.91 -0.10 -0.73
C TYR A 62 21.18 -0.44 0.76
N SER A 63 22.46 -0.45 1.13
CA SER A 63 22.88 -0.51 2.52
C SER A 63 22.59 0.81 3.23
N TRP A 64 21.90 0.74 4.37
CA TRP A 64 21.67 1.88 5.23
C TRP A 64 22.99 2.43 5.77
N PRO A 65 23.14 3.77 5.91
CA PRO A 65 24.34 4.38 6.47
C PRO A 65 24.65 3.90 7.90
N THR A 66 23.60 3.55 8.64
CA THR A 66 23.68 2.99 9.98
C THR A 66 22.90 1.69 10.01
N PRO A 67 23.55 0.53 10.18
CA PRO A 67 22.87 -0.76 10.30
C PRO A 67 21.88 -0.76 11.47
N VAL A 68 20.76 -1.45 11.29
CA VAL A 68 19.67 -1.50 12.27
C VAL A 68 19.67 -2.85 12.96
N ARG A 69 19.65 -2.83 14.30
CA ARG A 69 19.49 -4.03 15.11
C ARG A 69 18.00 -4.28 15.39
N ARG A 70 17.50 -5.44 14.99
CA ARG A 70 16.13 -5.87 15.30
C ARG A 70 16.08 -6.49 16.69
N GLY A 71 14.87 -6.68 17.25
CA GLY A 71 14.64 -7.28 18.56
C GLY A 71 15.16 -8.72 18.74
N ASP A 72 15.52 -9.40 17.65
CA ASP A 72 16.21 -10.71 17.65
C ASP A 72 17.73 -10.60 17.96
N GLY A 73 18.25 -9.37 18.03
CA GLY A 73 19.66 -9.10 18.27
C GLY A 73 20.54 -9.15 17.01
N ILE A 74 19.97 -9.47 15.85
CA ILE A 74 20.64 -9.50 14.55
C ILE A 74 20.70 -8.07 13.98
N VAL A 75 21.82 -7.76 13.34
CA VAL A 75 22.06 -6.48 12.66
C VAL A 75 21.81 -6.68 11.17
N TYR A 76 21.00 -5.79 10.62
CA TYR A 76 20.62 -5.78 9.21
C TYR A 76 21.17 -4.52 8.57
N GLU A 77 21.76 -4.67 7.38
CA GLU A 77 22.34 -3.55 6.64
C GLU A 77 21.38 -3.02 5.58
N THR A 78 20.46 -3.85 5.09
CA THR A 78 19.51 -3.47 4.04
C THR A 78 18.06 -3.56 4.52
N ALA A 79 17.18 -2.82 3.85
CA ALA A 79 15.75 -2.94 4.05
C ALA A 79 15.22 -4.32 3.63
N ASP A 80 15.77 -4.91 2.56
CA ASP A 80 15.33 -6.21 2.04
C ASP A 80 15.55 -7.31 3.09
N GLU A 81 16.74 -7.36 3.70
CA GLU A 81 17.03 -8.33 4.76
C GLU A 81 16.20 -8.05 6.02
N TYR A 82 16.13 -6.78 6.45
CA TYR A 82 15.36 -6.42 7.63
C TYR A 82 13.91 -6.87 7.49
N PHE A 83 13.23 -6.57 6.38
CA PHE A 83 11.82 -6.92 6.19
C PHE A 83 11.59 -8.35 5.66
N CYS A 84 12.63 -9.17 5.57
CA CYS A 84 12.57 -10.56 5.10
C CYS A 84 12.05 -10.68 3.66
N GLY A 85 12.54 -9.83 2.76
CA GLY A 85 12.37 -9.98 1.33
C GLY A 85 13.16 -11.17 0.75
N PRO A 86 13.14 -11.36 -0.57
CA PRO A 86 12.45 -10.53 -1.56
C PRO A 86 10.94 -10.70 -1.56
N PHE A 87 10.22 -9.68 -2.04
CA PHE A 87 8.76 -9.72 -2.22
C PHE A 87 8.33 -9.94 -3.67
N PHE A 88 9.13 -9.48 -4.63
CA PHE A 88 8.85 -9.57 -6.06
C PHE A 88 10.02 -10.25 -6.77
N ASP A 89 9.73 -11.01 -7.81
CA ASP A 89 10.77 -11.57 -8.68
C ASP A 89 11.39 -10.52 -9.62
N GLU A 90 12.45 -10.92 -10.30
CA GLU A 90 13.23 -10.06 -11.21
C GLU A 90 12.71 -10.13 -12.67
N ARG A 91 11.56 -10.78 -12.91
CA ARG A 91 11.07 -10.99 -14.28
C ARG A 91 10.63 -9.69 -14.93
N GLY A 92 11.10 -9.46 -16.16
CA GLY A 92 10.74 -8.31 -16.98
C GLY A 92 11.56 -7.03 -16.73
N ILE A 93 12.56 -7.07 -15.84
CA ILE A 93 13.27 -5.86 -15.36
C ILE A 93 14.70 -5.76 -15.92
N THR A 94 15.19 -6.85 -16.50
CA THR A 94 16.52 -6.91 -17.10
C THR A 94 16.60 -6.00 -18.34
N GLY A 95 17.12 -4.79 -18.18
CA GLY A 95 17.75 -4.04 -19.28
C GLY A 95 17.17 -2.68 -19.67
N LEU A 96 16.24 -2.08 -18.92
CA LEU A 96 15.77 -0.72 -19.24
C LEU A 96 16.49 0.33 -18.38
N PRO A 97 17.28 1.24 -19.00
CA PRO A 97 17.85 2.37 -18.28
C PRO A 97 16.73 3.28 -17.74
N ILE A 98 17.02 3.94 -16.62
CA ILE A 98 16.14 4.81 -15.82
C ILE A 98 15.46 5.96 -16.64
N SER A 99 15.80 6.11 -17.92
CA SER A 99 15.46 7.29 -18.73
C SER A 99 14.67 7.04 -20.02
N ILE A 100 14.08 5.86 -20.26
CA ILE A 100 13.28 5.65 -21.49
C ILE A 100 11.81 5.45 -21.16
N GLU A 101 11.00 6.35 -21.71
CA GLU A 101 9.54 6.31 -21.74
C GLU A 101 9.04 4.89 -22.03
N LEU A 102 8.44 4.25 -21.03
CA LEU A 102 7.78 2.97 -21.21
C LEU A 102 6.54 3.21 -22.07
N SER A 103 6.65 2.86 -23.35
CA SER A 103 5.50 2.69 -24.22
C SER A 103 4.54 1.70 -23.56
N PHE A 104 3.38 2.22 -23.15
CA PHE A 104 2.26 1.49 -22.56
C PHE A 104 1.72 0.45 -23.54
N ASN A 105 2.24 -0.77 -23.48
CA ASN A 105 1.53 -1.95 -23.96
C ASN A 105 1.43 -2.94 -22.80
N SER A 106 0.20 -3.06 -22.29
CA SER A 106 -0.23 -3.74 -21.06
C SER A 106 -0.02 -5.26 -21.00
N ARG A 107 1.17 -5.80 -21.28
CA ARG A 107 1.43 -7.26 -21.18
C ARG A 107 2.75 -7.67 -20.53
N ASN A 108 3.65 -6.74 -20.20
CA ASN A 108 4.85 -7.08 -19.43
C ASN A 108 4.60 -6.72 -17.96
N ILE A 109 4.04 -7.68 -17.19
CA ILE A 109 3.97 -7.56 -15.73
C ILE A 109 5.41 -7.54 -15.24
N LEU A 110 5.83 -6.40 -14.71
CA LEU A 110 7.18 -6.14 -14.27
C LEU A 110 7.28 -6.58 -12.80
N GLY A 111 7.91 -7.71 -12.51
CA GLY A 111 8.04 -8.29 -11.16
C GLY A 111 6.74 -8.90 -10.61
N HIS A 112 6.66 -10.23 -10.55
CA HIS A 112 5.54 -10.93 -9.92
C HIS A 112 5.72 -11.01 -8.41
N PHE A 113 4.62 -10.88 -7.66
CA PHE A 113 4.64 -11.07 -6.22
C PHE A 113 4.93 -12.55 -5.90
N LEU A 114 5.91 -12.81 -5.05
CA LEU A 114 6.40 -14.17 -4.79
C LEU A 114 5.47 -15.03 -3.92
N TYR A 115 4.51 -14.40 -3.25
CA TYR A 115 3.64 -15.03 -2.26
C TYR A 115 2.16 -14.89 -2.64
N GLU A 116 1.82 -15.19 -3.91
CA GLU A 116 0.45 -15.02 -4.43
C GLU A 116 -0.60 -15.81 -3.63
N ASP A 117 -0.21 -16.94 -3.04
CA ASP A 117 -1.02 -17.77 -2.16
C ASP A 117 -1.41 -17.09 -0.84
N LEU A 118 -0.71 -16.01 -0.46
CA LEU A 118 -1.02 -15.21 0.72
C LEU A 118 -2.01 -14.06 0.43
N ILE A 119 -2.36 -13.81 -0.83
CA ILE A 119 -3.30 -12.73 -1.19
C ILE A 119 -4.73 -13.16 -0.83
N PRO A 120 -5.40 -12.49 0.13
CA PRO A 120 -6.77 -12.84 0.46
C PRO A 120 -7.73 -12.46 -0.67
N ASP A 121 -8.80 -13.24 -0.83
CA ASP A 121 -9.92 -12.89 -1.71
C ASP A 121 -10.83 -11.87 -1.01
N CYS A 122 -10.44 -10.59 -1.07
CA CYS A 122 -11.24 -9.49 -0.57
C CYS A 122 -11.06 -8.23 -1.41
N ARG A 123 -12.11 -7.40 -1.48
CA ARG A 123 -12.04 -6.09 -2.14
C ARG A 123 -12.20 -5.00 -1.11
N LEU A 124 -11.58 -3.85 -1.35
CA LEU A 124 -11.68 -2.68 -0.46
C LEU A 124 -13.14 -2.24 -0.21
N GLY A 125 -14.01 -2.36 -1.21
CA GLY A 125 -15.44 -2.05 -1.04
C GLY A 125 -16.17 -3.00 -0.09
N ASP A 126 -15.73 -4.26 0.02
CA ASP A 126 -16.37 -5.29 0.84
C ASP A 126 -16.02 -5.13 2.32
N THR A 127 -14.91 -4.44 2.62
CA THR A 127 -14.48 -4.20 4.00
C THR A 127 -15.23 -3.04 4.65
N VAL A 128 -15.92 -2.18 3.86
CA VAL A 128 -16.85 -1.14 4.36
C VAL A 128 -18.25 -1.72 4.58
N SER A 129 -18.62 -1.83 5.85
CA SER A 129 -19.88 -2.42 6.31
C SER A 129 -20.74 -1.45 7.12
N PHE A 130 -20.13 -0.41 7.72
CA PHE A 130 -20.84 0.57 8.53
C PHE A 130 -21.62 1.57 7.66
N LEU A 131 -20.98 2.08 6.60
CA LEU A 131 -21.58 3.04 5.68
C LEU A 131 -22.40 2.34 4.59
N ARG A 132 -23.46 3.00 4.09
CA ARG A 132 -24.35 2.47 3.04
C ARG A 132 -24.70 3.53 2.00
N GLY A 133 -25.09 3.07 0.81
CA GLY A 133 -25.55 3.95 -0.28
C GLY A 133 -24.50 5.00 -0.67
N GLU A 134 -24.95 6.22 -0.92
CA GLU A 134 -24.09 7.34 -1.36
C GLU A 134 -22.97 7.67 -0.38
N GLU A 135 -23.18 7.48 0.92
CA GLU A 135 -22.16 7.77 1.93
C GLU A 135 -21.00 6.78 1.87
N LYS A 136 -21.29 5.50 1.57
CA LYS A 136 -20.26 4.49 1.32
C LYS A 136 -19.44 4.83 0.08
N GLU A 137 -20.10 5.21 -1.00
CA GLU A 137 -19.41 5.57 -2.24
C GLU A 137 -18.53 6.81 -2.05
N ALA A 138 -19.03 7.84 -1.36
CA ALA A 138 -18.26 9.04 -1.05
C ALA A 138 -17.04 8.73 -0.14
N PHE A 139 -17.20 7.85 0.85
CA PHE A 139 -16.08 7.41 1.68
C PHE A 139 -15.02 6.65 0.88
N LEU A 140 -15.46 5.71 0.03
CA LEU A 140 -14.56 4.94 -0.83
C LEU A 140 -13.80 5.84 -1.81
N ASP A 141 -14.46 6.87 -2.37
CA ASP A 141 -13.79 7.86 -3.23
C ASP A 141 -12.72 8.66 -2.48
N LEU A 142 -13.04 9.11 -1.26
CA LEU A 142 -12.07 9.78 -0.39
C LEU A 142 -10.88 8.85 -0.10
N ALA A 143 -11.15 7.60 0.31
CA ALA A 143 -10.15 6.61 0.66
C ALA A 143 -9.23 6.27 -0.52
N LYS A 144 -9.77 6.15 -1.73
CA LYS A 144 -8.98 5.94 -2.97
C LYS A 144 -8.02 7.10 -3.27
N GLY A 145 -8.31 8.31 -2.78
CA GLY A 145 -7.37 9.44 -2.87
C GLY A 145 -6.18 9.35 -1.91
N MET A 146 -6.30 8.56 -0.85
CA MET A 146 -5.28 8.43 0.22
C MET A 146 -4.50 7.11 0.12
N LEU A 147 -5.20 6.00 -0.14
CA LEU A 147 -4.70 4.64 -0.16
C LEU A 147 -4.23 4.26 -1.58
N VAL A 148 -3.16 4.91 -2.04
CA VAL A 148 -2.57 4.67 -3.36
C VAL A 148 -1.13 4.15 -3.21
N TRP A 149 -0.75 3.17 -4.03
CA TRP A 149 0.60 2.61 -4.06
C TRP A 149 1.68 3.68 -4.24
N HIS A 150 1.58 4.48 -5.31
CA HIS A 150 2.57 5.48 -5.63
C HIS A 150 2.40 6.71 -4.71
N PRO A 151 3.44 7.11 -3.95
CA PRO A 151 3.30 8.19 -2.97
C PRO A 151 2.98 9.54 -3.63
N ASP A 152 3.57 9.83 -4.80
CA ASP A 152 3.41 11.12 -5.47
C ASP A 152 2.05 11.28 -6.17
N THR A 153 1.28 10.19 -6.30
CA THR A 153 -0.09 10.25 -6.85
C THR A 153 -1.15 10.37 -5.76
N ARG A 154 -0.78 10.30 -4.47
CA ARG A 154 -1.72 10.49 -3.37
C ARG A 154 -2.15 11.94 -3.33
N LYS A 155 -3.45 12.17 -3.12
CA LYS A 155 -3.97 13.53 -2.91
C LYS A 155 -3.34 14.13 -1.66
N THR A 156 -3.04 15.42 -1.72
CA THR A 156 -2.54 16.18 -0.58
C THR A 156 -3.65 16.47 0.43
N ALA A 157 -3.28 16.83 1.66
CA ALA A 157 -4.25 17.23 2.68
C ALA A 157 -5.14 18.40 2.22
N GLY A 158 -4.59 19.36 1.48
CA GLY A 158 -5.35 20.50 0.94
C GLY A 158 -6.38 20.09 -0.11
N GLU A 159 -6.03 19.13 -0.98
CA GLU A 159 -6.97 18.60 -1.98
C GLU A 159 -8.07 17.73 -1.35
N LEU A 160 -7.75 17.00 -0.28
CA LEU A 160 -8.70 16.16 0.46
C LEU A 160 -9.64 16.98 1.34
N ALA A 161 -9.21 18.12 1.87
CA ALA A 161 -9.99 18.92 2.82
C ALA A 161 -11.36 19.37 2.26
N GLY A 162 -11.45 19.61 0.96
CA GLY A 162 -12.69 19.99 0.27
C GLY A 162 -13.57 18.82 -0.16
N HIS A 163 -13.20 17.58 0.15
CA HIS A 163 -13.92 16.41 -0.32
C HIS A 163 -15.36 16.36 0.24
N PRO A 164 -16.39 16.03 -0.56
CA PRO A 164 -17.80 16.03 -0.13
C PRO A 164 -18.07 15.21 1.13
N PHE A 165 -17.40 14.07 1.29
CA PHE A 165 -17.52 13.23 2.49
C PHE A 165 -17.15 13.95 3.79
N LEU A 166 -16.21 14.90 3.74
CA LEU A 166 -15.75 15.67 4.90
C LEU A 166 -16.57 16.94 5.14
N GLN A 167 -17.47 17.29 4.22
CA GLN A 167 -18.27 18.50 4.36
C GLN A 167 -19.49 18.22 5.24
N PRO A 168 -19.91 19.21 6.07
CA PRO A 168 -21.16 19.11 6.80
C PRO A 168 -22.32 18.87 5.83
N LYS A 169 -23.16 17.88 6.11
CA LYS A 169 -24.43 17.74 5.38
C LYS A 169 -25.28 18.96 5.69
N GLN A 170 -25.68 19.71 4.67
CA GLN A 170 -26.64 20.81 4.87
C GLN A 170 -27.98 20.17 5.26
N THR A 171 -28.28 20.16 6.56
CA THR A 171 -29.64 19.93 7.03
C THR A 171 -30.45 21.18 6.70
N SER A 172 -31.27 21.11 5.65
CA SER A 172 -32.38 22.05 5.50
C SER A 172 -33.31 21.84 6.70
N ALA A 173 -33.33 22.83 7.59
CA ALA A 173 -34.28 22.95 8.69
C ALA A 173 -35.69 23.24 8.17
#